data_AF-A0A7Y4Y416-F1
#
_entry.id   AF-A0A7Y4Y416-F1
#
_cell.length_a   1.000
_cell.length_b   1.000
_cell.length_c   1.000
_cell.angle_alpha   90.00
_cell.angle_beta   90.00
_cell.angle_gamma   90.00
#
_symmetry.space_group_name_H-M   'P 1'
#
loop_
_entity.id
_entity.type
_entity.pdbx_description
1 polymer ?
#
loop_
_entity_poly.entity_id
_entity_poly.type
_entity_poly.pdbx_seq_one_letter_code
_entity_poly.pdbx_strand_id
1 'polypeptide(L)'
;MHTAIHRKTLLCASLFAAAFAIFLAQAAEPGAALKPAAALDSDAPLEPLPPDDDPDAPLDPPIPDPYAGLPEQAPVDEALAKGEWLRMTFLVHSGLPSPTVLLAPGDDFDSVEQSLAKATTNPEKIIEAYSPEPVLGYNGVLLERFSDGVPRYSYTVQDNILSTGPEEADENNYALVSDTVIALETSLLSIGTSYKALDSAMLSVIEQTKADPRK
;
A
#
# COMPACT_ATOMS: atom_id res chain seq x y z
N MET A 1 -25.45 -19.01 53.16
CA MET A 1 -26.35 -17.85 53.28
C MET A 1 -25.97 -16.85 52.20
N HIS A 2 -26.92 -16.53 51.31
CA HIS A 2 -27.07 -15.30 50.50
C HIS A 2 -25.94 -14.90 49.52
N THR A 3 -26.15 -14.57 48.24
CA THR A 3 -27.31 -14.62 47.31
C THR A 3 -26.78 -14.38 45.89
N ALA A 4 -27.43 -14.97 44.90
CA ALA A 4 -27.24 -14.75 43.47
C ALA A 4 -27.93 -13.47 42.97
N ILE A 5 -27.29 -12.66 42.12
CA ILE A 5 -27.85 -11.54 41.31
C ILE A 5 -26.80 -11.24 40.19
N HIS A 6 -27.03 -11.06 38.89
CA HIS A 6 -28.22 -11.05 38.03
C HIS A 6 -27.83 -11.48 36.60
N ARG A 7 -28.72 -12.24 35.96
CA ARG A 7 -28.85 -12.37 34.51
C ARG A 7 -29.29 -11.02 33.89
N LYS A 8 -28.67 -10.66 32.77
CA LYS A 8 -29.08 -9.74 31.68
C LYS A 8 -27.79 -9.59 30.85
N THR A 9 -27.68 -10.02 29.59
CA THR A 9 -28.40 -9.46 28.44
C THR A 9 -28.27 -10.46 27.28
N LEU A 10 -29.31 -11.28 27.10
CA LEU A 10 -29.53 -12.09 25.91
C LEU A 10 -30.72 -11.42 25.21
N LEU A 11 -30.47 -10.51 24.27
CA LEU A 11 -31.45 -9.97 23.31
C LEU A 11 -30.73 -8.93 22.44
N CYS A 12 -30.29 -9.33 21.24
CA CYS A 12 -30.14 -8.49 20.04
C CYS A 12 -29.65 -9.34 18.84
N ALA A 13 -30.12 -10.59 18.77
CA ALA A 13 -30.18 -11.33 17.52
C ALA A 13 -31.60 -11.15 16.95
N SER A 14 -31.72 -10.98 15.64
CA SER A 14 -32.94 -10.73 14.85
C SER A 14 -33.37 -9.27 14.69
N LEU A 15 -32.74 -8.53 13.76
CA LEU A 15 -33.43 -7.46 13.00
C LEU A 15 -32.68 -6.88 11.78
N PHE A 16 -31.69 -7.59 11.21
CA PHE A 16 -31.01 -7.15 9.97
C PHE A 16 -31.09 -8.18 8.84
N ALA A 17 -32.22 -8.90 8.77
CA ALA A 17 -32.53 -9.82 7.68
C ALA A 17 -33.81 -9.37 6.96
N ALA A 18 -33.80 -8.19 6.30
CA ALA A 18 -34.93 -7.75 5.47
C ALA A 18 -34.65 -6.56 4.51
N ALA A 19 -33.41 -6.19 4.18
CA ALA A 19 -33.17 -4.98 3.38
C ALA A 19 -32.08 -5.08 2.30
N PHE A 20 -31.69 -6.29 1.87
CA PHE A 20 -30.73 -6.48 0.78
C PHE A 20 -31.23 -7.47 -0.29
N ALA A 21 -32.53 -7.41 -0.58
CA ALA A 21 -33.19 -8.19 -1.63
C ALA A 21 -33.79 -7.28 -2.73
N ILE A 22 -33.30 -6.04 -2.85
CA ILE A 22 -33.73 -5.08 -3.88
C ILE A 22 -32.49 -4.39 -4.47
N PHE A 23 -31.54 -5.18 -5.00
CA PHE A 23 -30.51 -4.66 -5.91
C PHE A 23 -30.04 -5.75 -6.89
N LEU A 24 -31.01 -6.55 -7.35
CA LEU A 24 -30.80 -7.64 -8.32
C LEU A 24 -31.85 -7.50 -9.42
N ALA A 25 -31.85 -6.34 -10.09
CA ALA A 25 -32.67 -6.07 -11.26
C ALA A 25 -32.14 -4.86 -12.04
N GLN A 26 -31.02 -5.00 -12.74
CA GLN A 26 -30.74 -4.27 -13.97
C GLN A 26 -29.54 -4.90 -14.70
N ALA A 27 -29.80 -6.06 -15.30
CA ALA A 27 -29.03 -6.59 -16.41
C ALA A 27 -29.98 -6.69 -17.59
N ALA A 28 -29.77 -5.86 -18.61
CA ALA A 28 -30.08 -6.11 -20.02
C ALA A 28 -30.02 -4.75 -20.76
N GLU A 29 -29.04 -4.57 -21.64
CA GLU A 29 -29.34 -4.35 -23.06
C GLU A 29 -28.20 -4.88 -23.94
N PRO A 30 -28.51 -5.46 -25.12
CA PRO A 30 -27.57 -6.13 -26.01
C PRO A 30 -27.12 -5.24 -27.18
N GLY A 31 -25.97 -5.58 -27.77
CA GLY A 31 -25.74 -5.36 -29.20
C GLY A 31 -24.80 -4.22 -29.57
N ALA A 32 -23.51 -4.55 -29.72
CA ALA A 32 -22.67 -3.93 -30.73
C ALA A 32 -21.93 -5.06 -31.46
N ALA A 33 -22.49 -5.44 -32.59
CA ALA A 33 -21.97 -6.47 -33.47
C ALA A 33 -20.59 -6.07 -34.03
N LEU A 34 -19.67 -7.02 -33.93
CA LEU A 34 -18.40 -7.07 -34.66
C LEU A 34 -18.64 -6.84 -36.16
N LYS A 35 -18.05 -5.79 -36.71
CA LYS A 35 -17.96 -5.57 -38.16
C LYS A 35 -16.76 -6.37 -38.69
N PRO A 36 -16.92 -7.16 -39.76
CA PRO A 36 -15.87 -8.05 -40.26
C PRO A 36 -14.73 -7.27 -40.93
N ALA A 37 -13.52 -7.82 -40.77
CA ALA A 37 -12.30 -7.42 -41.45
C ALA A 37 -12.52 -7.40 -42.97
N ALA A 38 -12.32 -6.23 -43.57
CA ALA A 38 -12.22 -6.09 -45.01
C ALA A 38 -10.86 -6.62 -45.46
N ALA A 39 -10.91 -7.44 -46.51
CA ALA A 39 -9.80 -8.11 -47.14
C ALA A 39 -8.77 -7.13 -47.72
N LEU A 40 -7.53 -7.61 -47.70
CA LEU A 40 -6.38 -7.12 -48.47
C LEU A 40 -6.78 -6.87 -49.93
N ASP A 41 -6.61 -5.63 -50.39
CA ASP A 41 -6.51 -5.32 -51.81
C ASP A 41 -5.04 -4.98 -52.09
N SER A 42 -4.39 -5.88 -52.80
CA SER A 42 -2.97 -5.89 -53.11
C SER A 42 -2.79 -5.39 -54.55
N ASP A 43 -2.88 -4.08 -54.80
CA ASP A 43 -2.43 -3.51 -56.09
C ASP A 43 -2.17 -1.99 -56.04
N ALA A 44 -1.32 -1.54 -55.10
CA ALA A 44 -0.76 -0.19 -55.15
C ALA A 44 0.61 -0.22 -55.86
N PRO A 45 0.85 0.61 -56.89
CA PRO A 45 2.16 0.73 -57.53
C PRO A 45 3.20 1.15 -56.49
N LEU A 46 4.29 0.39 -56.37
CA LEU A 46 5.45 0.80 -55.59
C LEU A 46 6.04 2.07 -56.24
N GLU A 47 5.80 3.22 -55.62
CA GLU A 47 6.55 4.43 -55.93
C GLU A 47 8.04 4.17 -55.67
N PRO A 48 8.95 4.59 -56.57
CA PRO A 48 10.37 4.47 -56.32
C PRO A 48 10.74 5.31 -55.10
N LEU A 49 11.34 4.67 -54.10
CA LEU A 49 11.94 5.35 -52.96
C LEU A 49 12.91 6.43 -53.48
N PRO A 50 12.86 7.66 -52.94
CA PRO A 50 13.90 8.64 -53.24
C PRO A 50 15.26 8.10 -52.75
N PRO A 51 16.37 8.39 -53.43
CA PRO A 51 17.69 8.05 -52.93
C PRO A 51 17.95 8.85 -51.65
N ASP A 52 18.06 8.14 -50.52
CA ASP A 52 18.68 8.67 -49.31
C ASP A 52 20.19 8.81 -49.56
N ASP A 53 20.71 10.03 -49.38
CA ASP A 53 22.02 10.35 -48.79
C ASP A 53 22.42 11.78 -49.21
N ASP A 54 21.82 12.78 -48.54
CA ASP A 54 22.45 14.08 -48.42
C ASP A 54 23.10 14.14 -47.01
N PRO A 55 24.43 13.89 -46.89
CA PRO A 55 25.12 13.86 -45.60
C PRO A 55 25.19 15.23 -44.92
N ASP A 56 24.71 16.30 -45.57
CA ASP A 56 24.68 17.67 -45.06
C ASP A 56 23.24 18.15 -44.73
N ALA A 57 22.25 17.25 -44.70
CA ALA A 57 20.92 17.59 -44.20
C ALA A 57 21.02 18.01 -42.72
N PRO A 58 20.56 19.22 -42.35
CA PRO A 58 20.60 19.66 -40.96
C PRO A 58 19.78 18.68 -40.13
N LEU A 59 20.43 18.06 -39.14
CA LEU A 59 19.77 17.22 -38.14
C LEU A 59 18.54 17.97 -37.64
N ASP A 60 17.37 17.31 -37.71
CA ASP A 60 16.14 17.84 -37.14
C ASP A 60 16.44 18.44 -35.75
N PRO A 61 15.87 19.60 -35.40
CA PRO A 61 16.07 20.17 -34.08
C PRO A 61 15.72 19.10 -33.05
N PRO A 62 16.52 18.94 -31.98
CA PRO A 62 16.27 17.92 -30.97
C PRO A 62 14.82 18.01 -30.55
N ILE A 63 14.08 16.91 -30.70
CA ILE A 63 12.70 16.81 -30.21
C ILE A 63 12.78 17.23 -28.75
N PRO A 64 12.11 18.33 -28.35
CA PRO A 64 12.13 18.75 -26.97
C PRO A 64 11.62 17.59 -26.15
N ASP A 65 12.44 17.12 -25.21
CA ASP A 65 12.06 16.03 -24.33
C ASP A 65 10.71 16.39 -23.70
N PRO A 66 9.64 15.61 -23.94
CA PRO A 66 8.32 15.92 -23.38
C PRO A 66 8.29 15.86 -21.85
N TYR A 67 9.39 15.44 -21.23
CA TYR A 67 9.61 15.42 -19.79
C TYR A 67 10.56 16.50 -19.27
N ALA A 68 11.13 17.34 -20.15
CA ALA A 68 11.88 18.53 -19.74
C ALA A 68 10.92 19.55 -19.09
N GLY A 69 10.87 19.55 -17.77
CA GLY A 69 9.96 20.40 -16.99
C GLY A 69 8.83 19.66 -16.27
N LEU A 70 8.82 18.32 -16.28
CA LEU A 70 8.19 17.62 -15.17
C LEU A 70 8.94 18.03 -13.89
N PRO A 71 8.23 18.36 -12.79
CA PRO A 71 8.89 18.54 -11.52
C PRO A 71 9.66 17.25 -11.22
N GLU A 72 10.98 17.31 -11.29
CA GLU A 72 11.85 16.33 -10.68
C GLU A 72 11.30 16.09 -9.27
N GLN A 73 10.97 14.86 -8.91
CA GLN A 73 10.44 14.54 -7.58
C GLN A 73 11.51 14.67 -6.47
N ALA A 74 12.43 15.62 -6.61
CA ALA A 74 13.41 16.01 -5.61
C ALA A 74 12.78 17.03 -4.65
N PRO A 75 12.16 16.54 -3.57
CA PRO A 75 12.59 17.01 -2.25
C PRO A 75 12.72 15.88 -1.21
N VAL A 76 12.40 14.63 -1.55
CA VAL A 76 12.42 13.50 -0.59
C VAL A 76 13.83 12.92 -0.42
N ASP A 77 14.56 12.74 -1.51
CA ASP A 77 15.88 12.08 -1.49
C ASP A 77 16.97 12.97 -0.84
N GLU A 78 16.89 14.28 -1.01
CA GLU A 78 17.85 15.22 -0.42
C GLU A 78 17.65 15.40 1.10
N ALA A 79 16.40 15.29 1.58
CA ALA A 79 16.08 15.27 3.01
C ALA A 79 16.56 13.96 3.67
N LEU A 80 16.37 12.81 3.00
CA LEU A 80 16.86 11.52 3.49
C LEU A 80 18.40 11.45 3.54
N ALA A 81 19.10 12.19 2.67
CA ALA A 81 20.56 12.12 2.54
C ALA A 81 21.36 12.58 3.78
N LYS A 82 20.74 13.28 4.73
CA LYS A 82 21.37 13.70 5.99
C LYS A 82 20.40 13.55 7.16
N GLY A 83 20.84 12.85 8.21
CA GLY A 83 20.05 12.70 9.44
C GLY A 83 19.23 11.42 9.52
N GLU A 84 18.37 11.37 10.53
CA GLU A 84 17.63 10.19 10.94
C GLU A 84 16.16 10.31 10.54
N TRP A 85 15.61 9.29 9.87
CA TRP A 85 14.26 9.36 9.33
C TRP A 85 13.55 8.02 9.44
N LEU A 86 12.25 8.05 9.73
CA LEU A 86 11.37 6.90 9.57
C LEU A 86 10.47 7.11 8.37
N ARG A 87 10.51 6.19 7.41
CA ARG A 87 9.54 6.12 6.31
C ARG A 87 8.46 5.12 6.68
N MET A 88 7.22 5.57 6.60
CA MET A 88 6.03 4.80 6.90
C MET A 88 5.18 4.70 5.63
N THR A 89 5.07 3.51 5.05
CA THR A 89 4.30 3.25 3.84
C THR A 89 3.11 2.38 4.17
N PHE A 90 1.89 2.88 3.95
CA PHE A 90 0.66 2.14 4.24
C PHE A 90 0.32 1.23 3.06
N LEU A 91 0.40 -0.08 3.27
CA LEU A 91 0.27 -1.09 2.22
C LEU A 91 -1.21 -1.33 1.89
N VAL A 92 -1.81 -0.40 1.14
CA VAL A 92 -3.20 -0.50 0.66
C VAL A 92 -3.21 -0.92 -0.80
N HIS A 93 -3.38 -2.22 -1.05
CA HIS A 93 -3.44 -2.80 -2.39
C HIS A 93 -4.79 -2.48 -3.04
N SER A 94 -4.83 -1.36 -3.76
CA SER A 94 -6.02 -0.81 -4.44
C SER A 94 -5.80 -0.48 -5.92
N GLY A 95 -4.59 -0.70 -6.44
CA GLY A 95 -4.17 -0.26 -7.77
C GLY A 95 -3.63 1.18 -7.81
N LEU A 96 -3.71 1.92 -6.69
CA LEU A 96 -3.04 3.20 -6.51
C LEU A 96 -1.68 3.02 -5.80
N PRO A 97 -0.75 3.98 -5.94
CA PRO A 97 0.46 4.01 -5.13
C PRO A 97 0.13 3.99 -3.63
N SER A 98 0.91 3.23 -2.87
CA SER A 98 0.76 3.19 -1.41
C SER A 98 1.14 4.56 -0.82
N PRO A 99 0.31 5.17 0.03
CA PRO A 99 0.64 6.45 0.63
C PRO A 99 1.79 6.29 1.63
N THR A 100 2.64 7.31 1.69
CA THR A 100 3.86 7.30 2.50
C THR A 100 3.96 8.58 3.32
N VAL A 101 4.41 8.43 4.57
CA VAL A 101 4.76 9.52 5.48
C VAL A 101 6.25 9.40 5.82
N LEU A 102 6.94 10.54 5.86
CA LEU A 102 8.31 10.63 6.37
C LEU A 102 8.28 11.35 7.71
N LEU A 103 8.82 10.70 8.73
CA LEU A 103 8.94 11.25 10.08
C LEU A 103 10.40 11.63 10.32
N ALA A 104 10.63 12.91 10.60
CA ALA A 104 11.89 13.41 11.14
C ALA A 104 11.97 13.13 12.66
N PRO A 105 13.15 13.24 13.29
CA PRO A 105 13.30 13.06 14.73
C PRO A 105 12.43 14.05 15.50
N GLY A 106 11.70 13.56 16.50
CA GLY A 106 10.70 14.30 17.26
C GLY A 106 9.73 13.34 17.96
N ASP A 107 8.66 13.87 18.55
CA ASP A 107 7.75 13.10 19.42
C ASP A 107 7.15 11.86 18.73
N ASP A 108 6.63 12.01 17.51
CA ASP A 108 6.05 10.89 16.75
C ASP A 108 7.10 9.83 16.41
N PHE A 109 8.29 10.27 15.98
CA PHE A 109 9.41 9.39 15.66
C PHE A 109 9.87 8.60 16.89
N ASP A 110 10.09 9.28 18.01
CA ASP A 110 10.54 8.67 19.26
C ASP A 110 9.50 7.70 19.80
N SER A 111 8.21 8.03 19.66
CA SER A 111 7.10 7.17 20.06
C SER A 111 7.05 5.87 19.25
N VAL A 112 7.25 5.95 17.94
CA VAL A 112 7.30 4.79 17.04
C VAL A 112 8.51 3.92 17.36
N GLU A 113 9.71 4.49 17.44
CA GLU A 113 10.94 3.77 17.81
C GLU A 113 10.81 3.05 19.16
N GLN A 114 10.26 3.72 20.18
CA GLN A 114 10.07 3.12 21.49
C GLN A 114 9.07 1.96 21.45
N SER A 115 7.97 2.12 20.71
CA SER A 115 6.94 1.08 20.58
C SER A 115 7.46 -0.13 19.81
N LEU A 116 8.24 0.11 18.76
CA LEU A 116 8.93 -0.92 17.99
C LEU A 116 9.94 -1.68 18.88
N ALA A 117 10.79 -0.97 19.62
CA ALA A 117 11.75 -1.59 20.53
C ALA A 117 11.08 -2.46 21.62
N LYS A 118 9.92 -2.03 22.13
CA LYS A 118 9.12 -2.82 23.07
C LYS A 118 8.58 -4.09 22.41
N ALA A 119 8.04 -3.98 21.20
CA ALA A 119 7.51 -5.11 20.45
C ALA A 119 8.59 -6.15 20.10
N THR A 120 9.81 -5.71 19.79
CA THR A 120 10.92 -6.61 19.45
C THR A 120 11.61 -7.23 20.67
N THR A 121 11.65 -6.54 21.81
CA THR A 121 12.34 -7.04 23.02
C THR A 121 11.52 -8.11 23.75
N ASN A 122 10.19 -7.99 23.78
CA ASN A 122 9.31 -8.91 24.51
C ASN A 122 8.21 -9.50 23.61
N PRO A 123 8.56 -10.27 22.56
CA PRO A 123 7.57 -10.94 21.75
C PRO A 123 6.89 -12.06 22.55
N GLU A 124 5.59 -12.24 22.34
CA GLU A 124 4.87 -13.39 22.91
C GLU A 124 5.21 -14.67 22.16
N LYS A 125 5.45 -14.56 20.85
CA LYS A 125 5.80 -15.68 19.98
C LYS A 125 6.69 -15.21 18.83
N ILE A 126 7.61 -16.09 18.43
CA ILE A 126 8.42 -15.96 17.21
C ILE A 126 7.94 -17.03 16.22
N ILE A 127 7.72 -16.65 14.96
CA ILE A 127 7.31 -17.53 13.87
C ILE A 127 8.37 -17.45 12.78
N GLU A 128 8.97 -18.58 12.45
CA GLU A 128 9.90 -18.70 11.32
C GLU A 128 9.10 -18.81 10.01
N ALA A 129 9.57 -18.14 8.95
CA ALA A 129 8.99 -18.15 7.59
C ALA A 129 7.55 -17.60 7.49
N TYR A 130 7.34 -16.37 7.94
CA TYR A 130 6.09 -15.65 7.72
C TYR A 130 6.20 -14.74 6.49
N SER A 131 5.41 -15.05 5.45
CA SER A 131 5.22 -14.19 4.29
C SER A 131 3.75 -14.31 3.86
N PRO A 132 2.88 -13.38 4.27
CA PRO A 132 1.49 -13.41 3.84
C PRO A 132 1.43 -13.03 2.36
N GLU A 133 0.66 -13.78 1.56
CA GLU A 133 0.39 -13.37 0.19
C GLU A 133 -0.33 -12.01 0.20
N PRO A 134 0.10 -11.04 -0.63
CA PRO A 134 -0.55 -9.74 -0.68
C PRO A 134 -1.99 -9.92 -1.18
N VAL A 135 -2.92 -9.40 -0.40
CA VAL A 135 -4.36 -9.47 -0.68
C VAL A 135 -4.89 -8.09 -1.01
N LEU A 136 -6.01 -8.03 -1.74
CA LEU A 136 -6.67 -6.76 -2.00
C LEU A 136 -7.09 -6.08 -0.68
N GLY A 137 -6.93 -4.76 -0.62
CA GLY A 137 -7.19 -3.96 0.58
C GLY A 137 -5.93 -3.72 1.42
N TYR A 138 -6.10 -3.64 2.73
CA TYR A 138 -5.01 -3.28 3.65
C TYR A 138 -4.15 -4.50 4.05
N ASN A 139 -2.83 -4.36 3.96
CA ASN A 139 -1.82 -5.39 4.22
C ASN A 139 -0.81 -4.96 5.30
N GLY A 140 -1.13 -3.95 6.10
CA GLY A 140 -0.25 -3.44 7.14
C GLY A 140 0.49 -2.15 6.75
N VAL A 141 1.49 -1.84 7.56
CA VAL A 141 2.34 -0.66 7.42
C VAL A 141 3.80 -1.11 7.34
N LEU A 142 4.47 -0.75 6.25
CA LEU A 142 5.92 -0.90 6.11
C LEU A 142 6.60 0.29 6.80
N LEU A 143 7.44 -0.01 7.78
CA LEU A 143 8.30 0.92 8.49
C LEU A 143 9.74 0.69 8.09
N GLU A 144 10.39 1.73 7.62
CA GLU A 144 11.78 1.69 7.20
C GLU A 144 12.55 2.81 7.90
N ARG A 145 13.64 2.45 8.58
CA ARG A 145 14.50 3.41 9.24
C ARG A 145 15.68 3.74 8.35
N PHE A 146 15.90 5.03 8.15
CA PHE A 146 17.05 5.55 7.41
C PHE A 146 17.94 6.37 8.35
N SER A 147 19.26 6.24 8.21
CA SER A 147 20.23 7.15 8.81
C SER A 147 21.25 7.53 7.76
N ASP A 148 21.37 8.84 7.52
CA ASP A 148 22.26 9.44 6.52
C ASP A 148 22.06 8.83 5.12
N GLY A 149 20.79 8.67 4.72
CA GLY A 149 20.38 8.09 3.44
C GLY A 149 20.50 6.56 3.37
N VAL A 150 20.99 5.89 4.42
CA VAL A 150 21.20 4.44 4.42
C VAL A 150 20.07 3.75 5.19
N PRO A 151 19.36 2.78 4.59
CA PRO A 151 18.38 1.96 5.31
C PRO A 151 19.09 1.16 6.43
N ARG A 152 18.46 1.11 7.60
CA ARG A 152 18.98 0.46 8.82
C ARG A 152 18.20 -0.77 9.19
N TYR A 153 16.87 -0.69 9.10
CA TYR A 153 15.98 -1.81 9.32
C TYR A 153 14.69 -1.55 8.54
N SER A 154 13.97 -2.63 8.30
CA SER A 154 12.64 -2.61 7.69
C SER A 154 11.73 -3.59 8.42
N TYR A 155 10.55 -3.15 8.80
CA TYR A 155 9.54 -3.98 9.43
C TYR A 155 8.17 -3.76 8.79
N THR A 156 7.41 -4.84 8.61
CA THR A 156 5.98 -4.75 8.28
C THR A 156 5.16 -5.01 9.52
N VAL A 157 4.32 -4.06 9.88
CA VAL A 157 3.39 -4.12 11.01
C VAL A 157 1.99 -4.43 10.47
N GLN A 158 1.42 -5.55 10.86
CA GLN A 158 0.06 -5.92 10.47
C GLN A 158 -0.64 -6.67 11.61
N ASP A 159 -1.78 -6.14 12.06
CA ASP A 159 -2.57 -6.69 13.16
C ASP A 159 -1.71 -6.94 14.42
N ASN A 160 -1.48 -8.20 14.81
CA ASN A 160 -0.63 -8.55 15.95
C ASN A 160 0.78 -9.03 15.54
N ILE A 161 1.14 -8.87 14.26
CA ILE A 161 2.35 -9.43 13.65
C ILE A 161 3.30 -8.32 13.21
N LEU A 162 4.55 -8.42 13.65
CA LEU A 162 5.68 -7.60 13.21
C LEU A 162 6.66 -8.49 12.46
N SER A 163 6.79 -8.27 11.15
CA SER A 163 7.66 -9.08 10.28
C SER A 163 8.89 -8.29 9.87
N THR A 164 10.05 -8.93 9.84
CA THR A 164 11.26 -8.33 9.23
C THR A 164 11.05 -8.16 7.74
N GLY A 165 11.42 -7.01 7.19
CA GLY A 165 11.40 -6.75 5.75
C GLY A 165 12.43 -7.60 5.01
N PRO A 166 12.27 -7.80 3.69
CA PRO A 166 13.12 -8.68 2.88
C PRO A 166 14.57 -8.17 2.69
N GLU A 167 14.90 -6.97 3.16
CA GLU A 167 16.25 -6.39 3.01
C GLU A 167 17.24 -6.80 4.09
N GLU A 168 16.80 -7.43 5.19
CA GLU A 168 17.72 -8.23 6.00
C GLU A 168 17.95 -9.54 5.26
N ALA A 169 18.95 -9.53 4.37
CA ALA A 169 19.45 -10.68 3.62
C ALA A 169 20.13 -11.73 4.52
N ASP A 170 19.55 -12.00 5.68
CA ASP A 170 19.74 -13.22 6.44
C ASP A 170 18.57 -14.15 6.11
N GLU A 171 18.85 -15.44 5.97
CA GLU A 171 17.91 -16.51 5.62
C GLU A 171 16.76 -16.70 6.65
N ASN A 172 16.59 -15.77 7.59
CA ASN A 172 15.69 -15.81 8.72
C ASN A 172 14.64 -14.71 8.62
N ASN A 173 13.73 -14.81 7.64
CA ASN A 173 12.47 -14.06 7.73
C ASN A 173 11.66 -14.60 8.90
N TYR A 174 11.51 -13.79 9.94
CA TYR A 174 10.70 -14.14 11.10
C TYR A 174 9.63 -13.08 11.36
N ALA A 175 8.55 -13.53 11.99
CA ALA A 175 7.50 -12.70 12.51
C ALA A 175 7.48 -12.78 14.03
N LEU A 176 7.30 -11.62 14.66
CA LEU A 176 7.05 -11.48 16.08
C LEU A 176 5.57 -11.22 16.29
N VAL A 177 4.97 -11.95 17.22
CA VAL A 177 3.57 -11.74 17.61
C VAL A 177 3.54 -11.13 19.00
N SER A 178 2.82 -10.02 19.16
CA SER A 178 2.57 -9.40 20.47
C SER A 178 1.38 -8.44 20.43
N ASP A 179 0.66 -8.33 21.53
CA ASP A 179 -0.36 -7.29 21.74
C ASP A 179 0.21 -5.86 21.57
N THR A 180 1.51 -5.66 21.83
CA THR A 180 2.19 -4.37 21.63
C THR A 180 2.17 -3.94 20.15
N VAL A 181 2.16 -4.91 19.23
CA VAL A 181 2.12 -4.65 17.78
C VAL A 181 0.78 -4.06 17.37
N ILE A 182 -0.31 -4.50 17.98
CA ILE A 182 -1.66 -3.95 17.71
C ILE A 182 -1.71 -2.46 18.09
N ALA A 183 -1.14 -2.11 19.26
CA ALA A 183 -1.06 -0.73 19.71
C ALA A 183 -0.14 0.10 18.81
N LEU A 184 0.99 -0.47 18.37
CA LEU A 184 1.88 0.15 17.39
C LEU A 184 1.12 0.44 16.09
N GLU A 185 0.49 -0.56 15.48
CA GLU A 185 -0.28 -0.40 14.24
C GLU A 185 -1.35 0.70 14.36
N THR A 186 -2.09 0.69 15.46
CA THR A 186 -3.12 1.70 15.74
C THR A 186 -2.51 3.11 15.80
N SER A 187 -1.34 3.26 16.44
CA SER A 187 -0.60 4.53 16.48
C SER A 187 -0.16 4.97 15.08
N LEU A 188 0.39 4.06 14.27
CA LEU A 188 0.83 4.34 12.90
C LEU A 188 -0.33 4.82 12.02
N LEU A 189 -1.50 4.18 12.10
CA LEU A 189 -2.71 4.61 11.40
C LEU A 189 -3.17 6.00 11.86
N SER A 190 -3.07 6.29 13.16
CA SER A 190 -3.37 7.62 13.71
C SER A 190 -2.41 8.69 13.19
N ILE A 191 -1.12 8.39 13.10
CA ILE A 191 -0.12 9.27 12.48
C ILE A 191 -0.46 9.48 11.00
N GLY A 192 -0.70 8.42 10.23
CA GLY A 192 -1.08 8.52 8.81
C GLY A 192 -2.30 9.42 8.57
N THR A 193 -3.29 9.33 9.46
CA THR A 193 -4.48 10.19 9.44
C THR A 193 -4.13 11.65 9.76
N SER A 194 -3.32 11.88 10.79
CA SER A 194 -2.92 13.23 11.24
C SER A 194 -2.10 13.97 10.19
N TYR A 195 -1.24 13.25 9.45
CA TYR A 195 -0.44 13.77 8.34
C TYR A 195 -1.21 13.81 7.01
N LYS A 196 -2.51 13.44 7.01
CA LYS A 196 -3.40 13.40 5.83
C LYS A 196 -2.90 12.48 4.69
N ALA A 197 -2.07 11.50 5.02
CA ALA A 197 -1.65 10.46 4.07
C ALA A 197 -2.74 9.42 3.87
N LEU A 198 -3.58 9.21 4.89
CA LEU A 198 -4.76 8.36 4.82
C LEU A 198 -6.01 9.22 4.69
N ASP A 199 -6.69 9.13 3.55
CA ASP A 199 -7.99 9.76 3.34
C ASP A 199 -9.14 8.88 3.85
N SER A 200 -10.37 9.41 3.82
CA SER A 200 -11.55 8.69 4.30
C SER A 200 -11.84 7.39 3.52
N ALA A 201 -11.49 7.34 2.23
CA ALA A 201 -11.71 6.14 1.42
C ALA A 201 -10.72 5.04 1.82
N MET A 202 -9.45 5.40 2.01
CA MET A 202 -8.41 4.48 2.50
C MET A 202 -8.72 3.98 3.91
N LEU A 203 -9.14 4.87 4.82
CA LEU A 203 -9.57 4.48 6.17
C LEU A 203 -10.75 3.51 6.11
N SER A 204 -11.73 3.75 5.24
CA SER A 204 -12.84 2.81 5.04
C SER A 204 -12.38 1.45 4.50
N VAL A 205 -11.39 1.41 3.61
CA VAL A 205 -10.82 0.15 3.11
C VAL A 205 -10.10 -0.59 4.24
N ILE A 206 -9.33 0.12 5.06
CA ILE A 206 -8.61 -0.44 6.21
C ILE A 206 -9.62 -1.05 7.20
N GLU A 207 -10.66 -0.31 7.57
CA GLU A 207 -11.71 -0.77 8.49
C GLU A 207 -12.44 -2.01 7.94
N GLN A 208 -12.85 -2.00 6.68
CA GLN A 208 -13.49 -3.15 6.04
C GLN A 208 -12.57 -4.37 6.00
N THR A 209 -11.29 -4.15 5.70
CA THR A 209 -10.31 -5.22 5.62
C THR A 209 -10.07 -5.86 6.97
N LYS A 210 -9.95 -5.07 8.04
CA LYS A 210 -9.73 -5.56 9.41
C LYS A 210 -10.98 -6.20 10.02
N ALA A 211 -12.17 -5.89 9.49
CA ALA A 211 -13.42 -6.49 9.91
C ALA A 211 -13.78 -7.80 9.18
N ASP A 212 -13.09 -8.16 8.08
CA ASP A 212 -13.37 -9.41 7.35
C ASP A 212 -12.81 -10.61 8.13
N PRO A 213 -13.66 -11.52 8.65
CA PRO A 213 -13.22 -12.68 9.43
C PRO A 213 -12.52 -13.76 8.59
N ARG A 214 -12.36 -13.56 7.28
CA ARG A 214 -11.69 -14.48 6.36
C ARG A 214 -10.18 -14.22 6.22
N LYS A 215 -9.65 -13.18 6.88
CA LYS A 215 -8.21 -12.96 7.09
C LYS A 215 -7.74 -13.58 8.41
#